data_AF-A0A952HKP5-F1
#
_entry.id   AF-A0A952HKP5-F1
#
_cell.length_a   1.000
_cell.length_b   1.000
_cell.length_c   1.000
_cell.angle_alpha   90.00
_cell.angle_beta   90.00
_cell.angle_gamma   90.00
#
_symmetry.space_group_name_H-M   'P 1'
#
loop_
_entity.id
_entity.type
_entity.pdbx_description
1 polymer ?
#
loop_
_entity_poly.entity_id
_entity_poly.type
_entity_poly.pdbx_seq_one_letter_code
_entity_poly.pdbx_strand_id
1 'polypeptide(L)' 'MKINNLRIRFSSIYHKWQVITPYGVILDEFSKEDSAIEFAKSVKDFLK' A
#
# COMPACT_ATOMS: atom_id res chain seq x y z
N MET A 1 -6.05 6.06 -1.18
CA MET A 1 -6.75 5.67 0.07
C MET A 1 -5.74 5.51 1.21
N LYS A 2 -6.13 5.64 2.49
CA LYS A 2 -5.26 5.38 3.65
C LYS A 2 -5.83 4.26 4.52
N ILE A 3 -5.00 3.31 4.94
CA ILE A 3 -5.35 2.17 5.83
C ILE A 3 -4.17 1.91 6.74
N ASN A 4 -4.36 1.83 8.07
CA ASN A 4 -3.32 1.49 9.05
C ASN A 4 -2.01 2.29 8.86
N ASN A 5 -2.13 3.62 8.69
CA ASN A 5 -1.04 4.54 8.33
C ASN A 5 -0.35 4.32 6.96
N LEU A 6 -0.74 3.31 6.20
CA LEU A 6 -0.26 3.08 4.85
C LEU A 6 -1.09 3.86 3.83
N ARG A 7 -0.45 4.25 2.73
CA ARG A 7 -1.06 4.90 1.56
C ARG A 7 -1.08 3.91 0.41
N ILE A 8 -2.24 3.71 -0.19
CA ILE A 8 -2.36 2.91 -1.40
C ILE A 8 -2.43 3.86 -2.60
N ARG A 9 -1.58 3.64 -3.59
CA ARG A 9 -1.47 4.45 -4.81
C ARG A 9 -1.22 3.58 -6.03
N PHE A 10 -1.88 3.88 -7.14
CA PHE A 10 -1.54 3.28 -8.43
C PHE A 10 -0.33 4.00 -9.08
N SER A 11 0.65 3.22 -9.54
CA SER A 11 1.76 3.69 -10.36
C SER A 11 1.46 3.42 -11.83
N SER A 12 1.31 4.49 -12.61
CA SER A 12 1.12 4.40 -14.07
C SER A 12 2.37 3.94 -14.81
N ILE A 13 3.56 4.06 -14.20
CA ILE A 13 4.83 3.61 -14.81
C ILE A 13 4.89 2.08 -14.78
N TYR A 14 4.62 1.49 -13.62
CA TYR A 14 4.70 0.04 -13.41
C TYR A 14 3.37 -0.68 -13.62
N HIS A 15 2.28 0.05 -13.82
CA HIS A 15 0.91 -0.45 -13.90
C HIS A 15 0.52 -1.34 -12.71
N LYS A 16 0.92 -0.92 -11.50
CA LYS A 16 0.67 -1.65 -10.24
C LYS A 16 0.17 -0.73 -9.14
N TRP A 17 -0.62 -1.29 -8.24
CA TRP A 17 -1.04 -0.72 -6.97
C TRP A 17 0.05 -0.92 -5.91
N GLN A 18 0.51 0.17 -5.33
CA GLN A 18 1.62 0.20 -4.38
C GLN A 18 1.08 0.52 -2.98
N VAL A 19 1.56 -0.21 -1.99
CA VAL A 19 1.31 0.06 -0.57
C VAL A 19 2.52 0.78 0.00
N ILE A 20 2.34 2.03 0.43
CA ILE A 20 3.41 2.97 0.74
C ILE A 20 3.30 3.37 2.22
N THR A 21 4.40 3.30 2.95
CA THR A 21 4.48 3.79 4.33
C THR A 21 4.29 5.32 4.40
N PRO A 22 4.02 5.89 5.59
CA PRO A 22 4.01 7.34 5.80
C PRO A 22 5.29 8.04 5.30
N TYR A 23 6.43 7.34 5.38
CA TYR A 23 7.75 7.86 5.03
C TYR A 23 8.09 7.73 3.54
N GLY A 24 7.16 7.23 2.72
CA GLY A 24 7.35 7.12 1.27
C GLY A 24 8.02 5.84 0.79
N VAL A 25 8.25 4.87 1.69
CA VAL A 25 8.79 3.55 1.32
C VAL A 25 7.67 2.66 0.79
N ILE A 26 7.87 2.04 -0.37
CA ILE A 26 6.96 1.04 -0.93
C ILE A 26 7.23 -0.28 -0.20
N LEU A 27 6.19 -0.85 0.42
CA LEU A 27 6.26 -2.16 1.08
C LEU A 27 6.05 -3.29 0.07
N ASP A 28 5.06 -3.14 -0.80
CA ASP A 28 4.70 -4.16 -1.79
C ASP A 28 3.88 -3.57 -2.95
N GLU A 29 3.79 -4.32 -4.03
CA GLU A 29 3.11 -3.95 -5.28
C GLU A 29 2.19 -5.06 -5.80
N PHE A 30 0.99 -4.68 -6.25
CA PHE A 30 -0.05 -5.59 -6.67
C PHE A 30 -0.65 -5.19 -8.02
N SER A 31 -1.05 -6.16 -8.84
CA SER A 31 -1.74 -5.86 -10.10
C SER A 31 -3.21 -5.44 -9.91
N LYS A 32 -3.80 -5.73 -8.75
CA LYS A 32 -5.20 -5.42 -8.41
C LYS A 32 -5.26 -4.52 -7.17
N GLU A 33 -6.22 -3.59 -7.16
CA GLU A 33 -6.42 -2.66 -6.04
C GLU A 33 -6.82 -3.42 -4.77
N ASP A 34 -7.74 -4.37 -4.90
CA ASP A 34 -8.27 -5.14 -3.77
C ASP A 34 -7.16 -5.89 -3.01
N SER A 35 -6.20 -6.46 -3.73
CA SER A 35 -5.06 -7.16 -3.11
C SER A 35 -4.17 -6.19 -2.30
N ALA A 36 -3.95 -4.97 -2.81
CA ALA A 36 -3.22 -3.94 -2.08
C ALA A 36 -3.99 -3.50 -0.81
N ILE A 37 -5.32 -3.45 -0.89
CA ILE A 37 -6.20 -3.12 0.24
C ILE A 37 -6.17 -4.22 1.30
N GLU A 38 -6.32 -5.48 0.91
CA GLU A 38 -6.27 -6.63 1.82
C GLU A 38 -4.91 -6.73 2.53
N PHE A 39 -3.83 -6.53 1.79
CA PHE A 39 -2.48 -6.46 2.37
C PHE A 39 -2.37 -5.30 3.37
N ALA A 40 -2.77 -4.09 2.98
CA ALA A 40 -2.68 -2.95 3.88
C ALA A 40 -3.54 -3.11 5.16
N LYS A 41 -4.64 -3.85 5.09
CA LYS A 41 -5.47 -4.21 6.25
C LYS A 41 -4.82 -5.28 7.15
N SER A 42 -4.08 -6.23 6.56
CA SER A 42 -3.42 -7.31 7.30
C SER A 42 -2.14 -6.85 8.01
N VAL A 43 -1.49 -5.81 7.49
CA VAL A 43 -0.37 -5.16 8.16
C VAL A 43 -0.89 -4.47 9.43
N LYS A 44 -0.45 -4.97 10.60
CA LYS A 44 -0.65 -4.26 11.87
C LYS A 44 -0.02 -2.87 11.78
N ASP A 45 -0.71 -1.86 12.31
CA ASP A 45 -0.20 -0.49 12.36
C ASP A 45 1.28 -0.51 12.75
N PHE A 46 2.12 0.13 11.93
CA PHE A 46 3.49 0.44 12.30
C PHE A 46 3.44 1.47 13.43
N LEU A 47 3.16 0.99 14.65
CA LEU A 47 3.35 1.74 15.88
C LEU A 47 4.85 1.98 16.01
N LYS A 48 5.24 3.25 15.85
CA LYS A 48 6.58 3.72 16.17
C LYS A 48 6.71 3.84 17.69
#